data_AF-A0A081A8I0-F1
#
_entry.id   AF-A0A081A8I0-F1
#
_cell.length_a   1.000
_cell.length_b   1.000
_cell.length_c   1.000
_cell.angle_alpha   90.00
_cell.angle_beta   90.00
_cell.angle_gamma   90.00
#
_symmetry.space_group_name_H-M   'P 1'
#
loop_
_entity.id
_entity.type
_entity.pdbx_description
1 polymer ?
#
loop_
_entity_poly.entity_id
_entity_poly.type
_entity_poly.pdbx_seq_one_letter_code
_entity_poly.pdbx_strand_id
1 'polypeptide(L)'
;MVFLFSNDQDKELLRELIRLKPFAAVRGTTLRVWSDVAASLSSAFGVEVNVKQIRDRLTLLKQSFKDSEAACARGSGIEESVDAVNVQSHYGEREGLVREYVALEDHFNSDGDSSVSRCSTVSGASSRTPRSTPKRVNAFQQEIKRQEKRQRQEFELKEQELRQSQQQFE
;
A
#
# COMPACT_ATOMS: atom_id res chain seq x y z
N MET A 1 -9.46 27.29 23.23
CA MET A 1 -10.31 27.01 22.04
C MET A 1 -9.68 25.87 21.27
N VAL A 2 -10.45 24.83 20.93
CA VAL A 2 -9.99 23.69 20.12
C VAL A 2 -10.38 23.98 18.67
N PHE A 3 -9.40 24.06 17.77
CA PHE A 3 -9.66 24.20 16.35
C PHE A 3 -10.25 22.87 15.83
N LEU A 4 -11.43 22.93 15.23
CA LEU A 4 -12.12 21.77 14.69
C LEU A 4 -11.92 21.75 13.18
N PHE A 5 -11.30 20.69 12.68
CA PHE A 5 -11.10 20.50 11.25
C PHE A 5 -12.39 20.03 10.58
N SER A 6 -12.77 20.71 9.50
CA SER A 6 -13.81 20.24 8.59
C SER A 6 -13.27 19.18 7.63
N ASN A 7 -14.17 18.48 6.95
CA ASN A 7 -13.82 17.46 5.95
C ASN A 7 -12.98 18.04 4.80
N ASP A 8 -13.29 19.26 4.34
CA ASP A 8 -12.51 19.93 3.29
C ASP A 8 -11.13 20.36 3.78
N GLN A 9 -11.03 20.80 5.04
CA GLN A 9 -9.74 21.10 5.68
C GLN A 9 -8.89 19.85 5.86
N ASP A 10 -9.50 18.69 6.15
CA ASP A 10 -8.79 17.42 6.21
C ASP A 10 -8.17 17.03 4.87
N LYS A 11 -8.95 17.19 3.78
CA LYS A 11 -8.45 16.93 2.42
C LYS A 11 -7.24 17.82 2.12
N GLU A 12 -7.35 19.11 2.42
CA GLU A 12 -6.26 20.05 2.16
C GLU A 12 -5.03 19.78 3.04
N LEU A 13 -5.24 19.44 4.31
CA LEU A 13 -4.19 18.97 5.21
C LEU A 13 -3.44 17.78 4.62
N LEU A 14 -4.16 16.77 4.12
CA LEU A 14 -3.54 15.57 3.55
C LEU A 14 -2.80 15.88 2.24
N ARG A 15 -3.36 16.73 1.37
CA ARG A 15 -2.69 17.18 0.14
C ARG A 15 -1.37 17.87 0.43
N GLU A 16 -1.34 18.79 1.40
CA GLU A 16 -0.12 19.49 1.80
C GLU A 16 0.92 18.55 2.41
N LEU A 17 0.48 17.57 3.20
CA LEU A 17 1.37 16.54 3.76
C LEU A 17 1.95 15.62 2.68
N ILE A 18 1.16 15.24 1.67
CA ILE A 18 1.61 14.45 0.51
C ILE A 18 2.57 15.26 -0.37
N ARG A 19 2.31 16.56 -0.53
CA ARG A 19 3.13 17.47 -1.33
C ARG A 19 4.50 17.73 -0.70
N LEU A 20 4.51 18.08 0.59
CA LEU A 20 5.73 18.48 1.32
C LEU A 20 6.49 17.30 1.95
N LYS A 21 5.83 16.14 2.10
CA LYS A 21 6.40 14.89 2.63
C LYS A 21 7.28 15.14 3.87
N PRO A 22 6.72 15.66 4.98
CA PRO A 22 7.50 16.01 6.16
C PRO A 22 8.21 14.82 6.82
N PHE A 23 7.76 13.58 6.55
CA PHE A 23 8.42 12.33 6.97
C PHE A 23 9.71 12.05 6.19
N ALA A 24 9.83 12.55 4.95
CA ALA A 24 11.01 12.42 4.10
C ALA A 24 12.00 13.59 4.27
N ALA A 25 11.73 14.52 5.19
CA ALA A 25 12.57 15.69 5.40
C ALA A 25 13.98 15.27 5.84
N VAL A 26 14.99 15.95 5.28
CA VAL A 26 16.40 15.75 5.65
C VAL A 26 16.58 15.94 7.17
N ARG A 27 17.45 15.12 7.78
CA ARG A 27 17.73 15.19 9.21
C ARG A 27 18.13 16.62 9.61
N GLY A 28 17.43 17.19 10.57
CA GLY A 28 17.65 18.57 11.04
C GLY A 28 16.78 19.63 10.36
N THR A 29 16.15 19.33 9.22
CA THR A 29 15.20 20.26 8.55
C THR A 29 13.74 19.94 8.83
N THR A 30 13.45 18.81 9.50
CA THR A 30 12.09 18.35 9.80
C THR A 30 11.23 19.43 10.43
N LEU A 31 11.73 20.14 11.45
CA LEU A 31 10.96 21.21 12.10
C LEU A 31 10.55 22.32 11.12
N ARG A 32 11.46 22.73 10.23
CA ARG A 32 11.18 23.73 9.20
C ARG A 32 10.11 23.25 8.23
N VAL A 33 10.19 22.01 7.74
CA VAL A 33 9.18 21.45 6.82
C VAL A 33 7.80 21.41 7.49
N TRP A 34 7.72 21.05 8.78
CA TRP A 34 6.47 21.12 9.53
C TRP A 34 5.96 22.56 9.70
N SER A 35 6.84 23.53 9.91
CA SER A 35 6.48 24.96 9.92
C SER A 35 5.96 25.43 8.56
N ASP A 36 6.56 24.96 7.45
CA ASP A 36 6.13 25.28 6.09
C ASP A 36 4.73 24.69 5.78
N VAL A 37 4.45 23.46 6.26
CA VAL A 37 3.10 22.85 6.22
C VAL A 37 2.12 23.72 7.00
N ALA A 38 2.47 24.12 8.22
CA ALA A 38 1.60 24.93 9.07
C ALA A 38 1.32 26.32 8.46
N ALA A 39 2.32 26.95 7.86
CA ALA A 39 2.16 28.22 7.17
C ALA A 39 1.25 28.09 5.92
N SER A 40 1.45 27.03 5.14
CA SER A 40 0.64 26.75 3.94
C SER A 40 -0.82 26.49 4.31
N LEU A 41 -1.07 25.68 5.34
CA LEU A 41 -2.42 25.42 5.83
C LEU A 41 -3.06 26.63 6.50
N SER A 42 -2.29 27.45 7.22
CA SER A 42 -2.82 28.68 7.81
C SER A 42 -3.27 29.67 6.74
N SER A 43 -2.49 29.77 5.65
CA SER A 43 -2.87 30.56 4.47
C SER A 43 -4.10 29.99 3.78
N ALA A 44 -4.20 28.67 3.63
CA ALA A 44 -5.33 28.01 2.97
C ALA A 44 -6.63 28.11 3.79
N PHE A 45 -6.54 28.03 5.11
CA PHE A 45 -7.70 28.07 6.01
C PHE A 45 -8.12 29.49 6.40
N GLY A 46 -7.24 30.48 6.20
CA GLY A 46 -7.45 31.84 6.69
C GLY A 46 -7.41 31.95 8.22
N VAL A 47 -6.94 30.92 8.91
CA VAL A 47 -6.83 30.85 10.38
C VAL A 47 -5.47 30.29 10.74
N GLU A 48 -4.84 30.83 11.78
CA GLU A 48 -3.57 30.32 12.27
C GLU A 48 -3.73 28.89 12.85
N VAL A 49 -3.03 27.94 12.24
CA VAL A 49 -2.98 26.54 12.68
C VAL A 49 -1.54 26.17 13.01
N ASN A 50 -1.34 25.55 14.18
CA ASN A 50 -0.01 25.15 14.62
C ASN A 50 0.32 23.69 14.27
N VAL A 51 1.62 23.37 14.28
CA VAL A 51 2.15 22.03 13.96
C VAL A 51 1.55 20.94 14.86
N LYS A 52 1.30 21.24 16.14
CA LYS A 52 0.73 20.27 17.07
C LYS A 52 -0.68 19.87 16.66
N GLN A 53 -1.54 20.84 16.34
CA GLN A 53 -2.91 20.60 15.86
C GLN A 53 -2.92 19.75 14.59
N ILE A 54 -2.00 20.02 13.66
CA ILE A 54 -1.86 19.25 12.42
C ILE A 54 -1.49 17.80 12.71
N ARG A 55 -0.48 17.57 13.57
CA ARG A 55 -0.04 16.21 13.95
C ARG A 55 -1.12 15.44 14.71
N ASP A 56 -1.80 16.09 15.64
CA ASP A 56 -2.90 15.49 16.40
C ASP A 56 -4.03 15.08 15.44
N ARG A 57 -4.41 15.97 14.51
CA ARG A 57 -5.43 15.66 13.50
C ARG A 57 -5.02 14.52 12.57
N LEU A 58 -3.78 14.54 12.08
CA LEU A 58 -3.23 13.48 11.25
C LEU A 58 -3.29 12.12 11.96
N THR A 59 -2.96 12.09 13.26
CA THR A 59 -3.02 10.86 14.06
C THR A 59 -4.44 10.31 14.12
N LEU A 60 -5.43 11.17 14.34
CA LEU A 60 -6.85 10.78 14.35
C LEU A 60 -7.31 10.27 12.98
N LEU A 61 -6.91 10.93 11.88
CA LEU A 61 -7.25 10.50 10.53
C LEU A 61 -6.69 9.10 10.23
N LYS A 62 -5.41 8.87 10.55
CA LYS A 62 -4.77 7.56 10.41
C LYS A 62 -5.47 6.49 11.25
N GLN A 63 -5.87 6.82 12.47
CA GLN A 63 -6.59 5.89 13.35
C GLN A 63 -7.97 5.54 12.78
N SER A 64 -8.76 6.55 12.40
CA SER A 64 -10.09 6.34 11.81
C SER A 64 -10.03 5.49 10.54
N PHE A 65 -8.99 5.67 9.71
CA PHE A 65 -8.78 4.88 8.51
C PHE A 65 -8.50 3.40 8.85
N LYS A 66 -7.62 3.13 9.83
CA LYS A 66 -7.34 1.77 10.29
C LYS A 66 -8.58 1.10 10.88
N ASP A 67 -9.38 1.84 11.64
CA ASP A 67 -10.62 1.32 12.23
C ASP A 67 -11.67 1.01 11.15
N SER A 68 -11.78 1.86 10.12
CA SER A 68 -12.63 1.62 8.95
C SER A 68 -12.14 0.43 8.13
N GLU A 69 -10.84 0.30 7.86
CA GLU A 69 -10.26 -0.84 7.15
C GLU A 69 -10.48 -2.14 7.92
N ALA A 70 -10.28 -2.13 9.25
CA ALA A 70 -10.58 -3.26 10.11
C ALA A 70 -12.07 -3.60 10.18
N ALA A 71 -12.96 -2.61 10.07
CA ALA A 71 -14.41 -2.84 9.96
C ALA A 71 -14.78 -3.48 8.62
N CYS A 72 -14.23 -2.98 7.50
CA CYS A 72 -14.42 -3.55 6.17
C CYS A 72 -13.85 -4.97 6.08
N ALA A 73 -12.67 -5.24 6.66
CA ALA A 73 -12.08 -6.58 6.72
C ALA A 73 -12.91 -7.55 7.56
N ARG A 74 -13.58 -7.06 8.63
CA ARG A 74 -14.48 -7.87 9.46
C ARG A 74 -15.85 -8.14 8.80
N GLY A 75 -16.30 -7.27 7.89
CA GLY A 75 -17.52 -7.45 7.11
C GLY A 75 -17.32 -8.22 5.80
N SER A 76 -16.07 -8.41 5.36
CA SER A 76 -15.73 -9.09 4.11
C SER A 76 -15.74 -10.60 4.29
N GLY A 77 -16.94 -11.15 4.46
CA GLY A 77 -17.23 -12.54 4.14
C GLY A 77 -17.80 -12.59 2.73
N ILE A 78 -17.07 -13.21 1.80
CA ILE A 78 -17.59 -13.86 0.58
C ILE A 78 -18.52 -13.05 -0.33
N GLU A 79 -18.02 -12.03 -1.03
CA GLU A 79 -18.57 -11.78 -2.38
C GLU A 79 -17.48 -11.24 -3.31
N GLU A 80 -16.96 -12.15 -4.15
CA GLU A 80 -16.14 -11.84 -5.32
C GLU A 80 -16.98 -10.99 -6.28
N SER A 81 -16.89 -9.67 -6.13
CA SER A 81 -17.44 -8.73 -7.09
C SER A 81 -16.53 -8.72 -8.31
N VAL A 82 -16.89 -9.47 -9.34
CA VAL A 82 -16.18 -9.58 -10.64
C VAL A 82 -16.20 -8.28 -11.45
N ASP A 83 -16.86 -7.23 -10.94
CA ASP A 83 -16.99 -5.91 -11.55
C ASP A 83 -16.23 -4.86 -10.72
N ALA A 84 -14.93 -5.09 -10.54
CA ALA A 84 -14.03 -4.05 -10.05
C ALA A 84 -13.83 -3.02 -11.17
N VAL A 85 -14.83 -2.17 -11.39
CA VAL A 85 -14.64 -0.93 -12.14
C VAL A 85 -13.51 -0.19 -11.41
N ASN A 86 -12.38 0.00 -12.10
CA ASN A 86 -11.26 0.79 -11.64
C ASN A 86 -11.72 2.25 -11.47
N VAL A 87 -12.42 2.53 -10.37
CA VAL A 87 -12.88 3.86 -10.01
C VAL A 87 -11.66 4.63 -9.51
N GLN A 88 -10.92 5.20 -10.46
CA GLN A 88 -9.86 6.19 -10.23
C GLN A 88 -10.37 7.48 -9.52
N SER A 89 -11.64 7.56 -9.13
CA SER A 89 -12.23 8.72 -8.44
C SER A 89 -11.79 8.88 -6.98
N HIS A 90 -11.16 7.87 -6.37
CA HIS A 90 -10.85 7.91 -4.93
C HIS A 90 -9.66 8.77 -4.54
N TYR A 91 -8.81 9.24 -5.47
CA TYR A 91 -7.66 10.09 -5.14
C TYR A 91 -8.04 11.49 -4.61
N GLY A 92 -9.29 11.92 -4.84
CA GLY A 92 -9.80 13.22 -4.34
C GLY A 92 -10.51 13.14 -2.99
N GLU A 93 -10.85 11.93 -2.53
CA GLU A 93 -11.60 11.72 -1.29
C GLU A 93 -10.68 11.63 -0.08
N ARG A 94 -11.21 11.97 1.10
CA ARG A 94 -10.44 12.01 2.36
C ARG A 94 -9.74 10.68 2.61
N GLU A 95 -10.46 9.58 2.44
CA GLU A 95 -9.99 8.21 2.66
C GLU A 95 -8.86 7.83 1.70
N GLY A 96 -8.98 8.20 0.41
CA GLY A 96 -7.94 7.94 -0.57
C GLY A 96 -6.66 8.72 -0.29
N LEU A 97 -6.80 9.99 0.12
CA LEU A 97 -5.66 10.82 0.53
C LEU A 97 -4.97 10.28 1.80
N VAL A 98 -5.74 9.77 2.78
CA VAL A 98 -5.13 9.11 3.96
C VAL A 98 -4.36 7.86 3.54
N ARG A 99 -4.94 7.02 2.66
CA ARG A 99 -4.28 5.82 2.14
C ARG A 99 -2.97 6.15 1.42
N GLU A 100 -2.98 7.18 0.57
CA GLU A 100 -1.79 7.63 -0.16
C GLU A 100 -0.71 8.13 0.80
N TYR A 101 -1.06 8.97 1.77
CA TYR A 101 -0.12 9.45 2.76
C TYR A 101 0.53 8.30 3.55
N VAL A 102 -0.27 7.34 4.01
CA VAL A 102 0.23 6.18 4.77
C VAL A 102 1.16 5.32 3.91
N ALA A 103 0.78 5.04 2.66
CA ALA A 103 1.62 4.28 1.74
C ALA A 103 2.98 4.97 1.53
N LEU A 104 2.98 6.28 1.29
CA LEU A 104 4.22 7.06 1.14
C LEU A 104 5.06 7.01 2.42
N GLU A 105 4.46 7.19 3.59
CA GLU A 105 5.17 7.13 4.87
C GLU A 105 5.80 5.74 5.10
N ASP A 106 5.07 4.67 4.82
CA ASP A 106 5.54 3.28 4.97
C ASP A 106 6.70 2.95 4.03
N HIS A 107 6.63 3.38 2.77
CA HIS A 107 7.73 3.22 1.81
C HIS A 107 9.02 3.86 2.32
N PHE A 108 8.95 5.10 2.78
CA PHE A 108 10.12 5.80 3.32
C PHE A 108 10.68 5.18 4.60
N ASN A 109 9.81 4.65 5.47
CA ASN A 109 10.26 3.94 6.66
C ASN A 109 10.94 2.61 6.30
N SER A 110 10.47 1.92 5.27
CA SER A 110 11.03 0.63 4.83
C SER A 110 12.40 0.77 4.14
N ASP A 111 12.62 1.85 3.40
CA ASP A 111 13.90 2.12 2.73
C ASP A 111 15.03 2.42 3.72
N GLY A 112 14.69 2.89 4.93
CA GLY A 112 15.64 3.09 6.03
C GLY A 112 16.26 1.80 6.58
N ASP A 113 15.57 0.66 6.47
CA ASP A 113 16.03 -0.65 6.96
C ASP A 113 16.71 -1.52 5.88
N SER A 114 16.72 -1.08 4.61
CA SER A 114 17.31 -1.83 3.48
C SER A 114 18.85 -1.75 3.38
N SER A 115 19.51 -1.02 4.28
CA SER A 115 20.98 -0.82 4.25
C SER A 115 21.82 -2.02 4.73
N VAL A 116 21.20 -3.14 5.13
CA VAL A 116 21.93 -4.39 5.49
C VAL A 116 21.40 -5.62 4.76
N SER A 117 21.36 -5.59 3.43
CA SER A 117 21.54 -6.81 2.63
C SER A 117 22.05 -6.50 1.23
N ARG A 118 23.33 -6.13 1.16
CA ARG A 118 24.15 -6.33 -0.04
C ARG A 118 25.15 -7.44 0.23
N CYS A 119 24.93 -8.61 -0.36
CA CYS A 119 25.93 -9.25 -1.22
C CYS A 119 25.28 -10.46 -1.90
N SER A 120 25.07 -10.34 -3.20
CA SER A 120 24.83 -11.45 -4.08
C SER A 120 26.15 -12.21 -4.31
N THR A 121 26.06 -13.53 -4.20
CA THR A 121 26.83 -14.53 -4.96
C THR A 121 28.31 -14.73 -4.63
N VAL A 122 28.61 -15.83 -3.92
CA VAL A 122 29.74 -16.72 -4.29
C VAL A 122 29.29 -18.19 -4.17
N SER A 123 29.47 -18.93 -5.27
CA SER A 123 29.35 -20.38 -5.31
C SER A 123 30.54 -21.02 -4.58
N GLY A 124 30.34 -22.13 -3.87
CA GLY A 124 31.46 -22.90 -3.29
C GLY A 124 31.07 -24.00 -2.32
N ALA A 125 30.88 -25.20 -2.87
CA ALA A 125 31.08 -26.55 -2.32
C ALA A 125 30.94 -26.87 -0.80
N SER A 126 30.25 -28.00 -0.60
CA SER A 126 30.63 -29.13 0.29
C SER A 126 29.89 -29.32 1.61
N SER A 127 29.13 -30.42 1.61
CA SER A 127 28.78 -31.35 2.70
C SER A 127 28.34 -30.80 4.07
N ARG A 128 27.09 -31.08 4.43
CA ARG A 128 26.69 -31.93 5.57
C ARG A 128 25.17 -31.93 5.72
N THR A 129 24.57 -33.12 5.72
CA THR A 129 23.17 -33.35 6.09
C THR A 129 22.91 -32.87 7.53
N PRO A 130 21.75 -32.28 7.80
CA PRO A 130 20.92 -32.88 8.83
C PRO A 130 19.43 -32.93 8.50
N ARG A 131 18.87 -34.13 8.68
CA ARG A 131 17.56 -34.45 9.25
C ARG A 131 16.39 -33.54 8.84
N SER A 132 15.68 -34.03 7.83
CA SER A 132 14.32 -33.65 7.41
C SER A 132 13.37 -33.44 8.59
N THR A 133 12.98 -32.19 8.81
CA THR A 133 11.63 -31.85 9.25
C THR A 133 10.81 -31.54 8.00
N PRO A 134 9.59 -32.06 7.83
CA PRO A 134 8.75 -31.67 6.71
C PRO A 134 8.48 -30.17 6.86
N LYS A 135 9.15 -29.37 6.03
CA LYS A 135 8.87 -27.94 5.87
C LYS A 135 7.37 -27.84 5.60
N ARG A 136 6.61 -27.35 6.58
CA ARG A 136 5.21 -26.98 6.41
C ARG A 136 5.17 -26.09 5.18
N VAL A 137 4.71 -26.66 4.07
CA VAL A 137 4.68 -25.98 2.78
C VAL A 137 3.72 -24.82 2.99
N ASN A 138 4.20 -23.60 2.73
CA ASN A 138 3.38 -22.41 2.88
C ASN A 138 2.14 -22.59 2.00
N ALA A 139 0.96 -22.68 2.63
CA ALA A 139 -0.31 -23.01 1.97
C ALA A 139 -0.59 -22.07 0.80
N PHE A 140 -0.15 -20.82 0.90
CA PHE A 140 -0.22 -19.82 -0.17
C PHE A 140 0.58 -20.23 -1.42
N GLN A 141 1.80 -20.74 -1.24
CA GLN A 141 2.62 -21.21 -2.36
C GLN A 141 2.06 -22.48 -3.01
N GLN A 142 1.38 -23.33 -2.23
CA GLN A 142 0.66 -24.47 -2.81
C GLN A 142 -0.53 -24.02 -3.64
N GLU A 143 -1.27 -23.01 -3.17
CA GLU A 143 -2.41 -22.47 -3.91
C GLU A 143 -1.97 -21.80 -5.21
N ILE A 144 -0.89 -21.00 -5.19
CA ILE A 144 -0.30 -20.43 -6.41
C ILE A 144 0.04 -21.53 -7.42
N LYS A 145 0.74 -22.58 -7.00
CA LYS A 145 1.10 -23.69 -7.88
C LYS A 145 -0.12 -24.47 -8.40
N ARG A 146 -1.18 -24.55 -7.61
CA ARG A 146 -2.44 -25.20 -8.02
C ARG A 146 -3.16 -24.37 -9.08
N GLN A 147 -3.21 -23.05 -8.91
CA GLN A 147 -3.81 -22.12 -9.86
C GLN A 147 -3.03 -22.09 -11.18
N GLU A 148 -1.70 -22.00 -11.12
CA GLU A 148 -0.84 -22.08 -12.30
C GLU A 148 -1.03 -23.39 -13.07
N LYS A 149 -1.18 -24.52 -12.36
CA LYS A 149 -1.44 -25.82 -13.00
C LYS A 149 -2.79 -25.84 -13.72
N ARG A 150 -3.84 -25.25 -13.14
CA ARG A 150 -5.16 -25.15 -13.77
C ARG A 150 -5.10 -24.29 -15.03
N GLN A 151 -4.48 -23.11 -14.94
CA GLN A 151 -4.33 -22.21 -16.08
C GLN A 151 -3.54 -22.84 -17.24
N ARG A 152 -2.47 -23.59 -16.92
CA ARG A 152 -1.72 -24.33 -17.94
C ARG A 152 -2.59 -25.38 -18.65
N GLN A 153 -3.43 -26.10 -17.91
CA GLN A 153 -4.34 -27.09 -18.50
C GLN A 153 -5.40 -26.44 -19.39
N GLU A 154 -5.96 -25.30 -18.99
CA GLU A 154 -6.91 -24.55 -19.82
C GLU A 154 -6.27 -24.02 -21.10
N PHE A 155 -5.03 -23.54 -21.01
CA PHE A 155 -4.28 -23.08 -22.18
C PHE A 155 -3.97 -24.25 -23.14
N GLU A 156 -3.53 -25.38 -22.60
CA GLU A 156 -3.21 -26.58 -23.39
C GLU A 156 -4.46 -27.18 -24.07
N LEU A 157 -5.61 -27.16 -23.39
CA LEU A 157 -6.89 -27.58 -23.96
C LEU A 157 -7.32 -26.65 -25.11
N LYS A 158 -7.22 -25.33 -24.92
CA LYS A 158 -7.49 -24.34 -25.97
C LYS A 158 -6.55 -24.47 -27.15
N GLU A 159 -5.28 -24.79 -26.91
CA GLU A 159 -4.31 -25.03 -27.98
C GLU A 159 -4.69 -26.26 -28.81
N GLN A 160 -5.10 -27.35 -28.16
CA GLN A 160 -5.57 -28.55 -28.86
C GLN A 160 -6.84 -28.29 -29.67
N GLU A 161 -7.80 -27.55 -29.11
CA GLU A 161 -9.03 -27.17 -29.82
C GLU A 161 -8.72 -26.28 -31.03
N LEU A 162 -7.81 -25.32 -30.89
CA LEU A 162 -7.38 -24.46 -31.99
C LEU A 162 -6.66 -25.24 -33.10
N ARG A 163 -5.82 -26.22 -32.73
CA ARG A 163 -5.16 -27.12 -33.69
C ARG A 163 -6.16 -28.02 -34.41
N GLN A 164 -7.17 -28.52 -33.70
CA GLN A 164 -8.22 -29.37 -34.27
C GLN A 164 -9.14 -28.56 -35.20
N SER A 165 -9.46 -27.32 -34.84
CA SER A 165 -10.23 -26.38 -35.67
C SER A 165 -9.48 -26.02 -36.97
N GLN A 166 -8.16 -25.82 -36.91
CA GLN A 166 -7.34 -25.60 -38.12
C GLN A 166 -7.31 -26.81 -39.06
N GLN A 167 -7.30 -28.05 -38.52
CA GLN A 167 -7.35 -29.27 -39.34
C GLN A 167 -8.71 -29.53 -39.99
N GLN A 168 -9.79 -28.87 -39.57
CA GLN A 168 -11.11 -28.99 -40.20
C GLN A 168 -11.31 -28.04 -41.39
N PHE A 169 -10.32 -27.20 -41.70
CA PHE A 169 -10.36 -26.25 -42.82
C PHE A 169 -9.35 -26.56 -43.95
N GLU A 170 -8.62 -27.68 -43.87
CA GLU A 170 -7.86 -28.29 -44.99
C GLU A 170 -8.64 -29.49 -45.57
#